data_AF-A0A258L905-F1
#
_entry.id   AF-A0A258L905-F1
#
_cell.length_a   1.000
_cell.length_b   1.000
_cell.length_c   1.000
_cell.angle_alpha   90.00
_cell.angle_beta   90.00
_cell.angle_gamma   90.00
#
_symmetry.space_group_name_H-M   'P 1'
#
loop_
_entity.id
_entity.type
_entity.pdbx_description
1 polymer ?
#
loop_
_entity_poly.entity_id
_entity_poly.type
_entity_poly.pdbx_seq_one_letter_code
_entity_poly.pdbx_strand_id
1 'polypeptide(L)'
;MFTKILQQPDFPQAVLEREKARIMSGLQEAATQPESISNKAFMKALYGSHPYSLDENGEEATVSQINRADLLAFYNRYYAAKGAVVAIIGDLSREQANQIADNITAGLPKADAVPPLPAVSLPSQALEQRIAHPASQSHILLGYPGIKRGDPDLFPLYVGNYVLGGGGFVSRLTEEVREKRGLVYSVYSYFMPMAETGPFQVGLQTKKEQAEDALKLVKQTLDNFIKNGITEAELKAAKANIIGGFPMRIDSNNKILDYLAVIGFYKLPLNYLDEYNKNVEKVTVAQIKDAFSRRLKTENFATIIVGDPNAK
;
A
#
# COMPACT_ATOMS: atom_id res chain seq x y z
N MET A 1 -18.16 16.85 -20.26
CA MET A 1 -17.50 17.45 -19.07
C MET A 1 -16.19 16.74 -18.74
N PHE A 2 -16.22 15.44 -18.41
CA PHE A 2 -15.02 14.64 -18.07
C PHE A 2 -13.84 14.79 -19.05
N THR A 3 -14.10 14.61 -20.35
CA THR A 3 -13.09 14.76 -21.41
C THR A 3 -12.39 16.12 -21.40
N LYS A 4 -13.13 17.20 -21.12
CA LYS A 4 -12.56 18.56 -21.05
C LYS A 4 -11.61 18.71 -19.87
N ILE A 5 -11.95 18.12 -18.72
CA ILE A 5 -11.11 18.14 -17.52
C ILE A 5 -9.78 17.43 -17.78
N LEU A 6 -9.83 16.27 -18.45
CA LEU A 6 -8.63 15.49 -18.75
C LEU A 6 -7.78 16.07 -19.88
N GLN A 7 -8.39 16.63 -20.93
CA GLN A 7 -7.67 17.02 -22.15
C GLN A 7 -7.27 18.49 -22.18
N GLN A 8 -7.99 19.35 -21.46
CA GLN A 8 -7.82 20.81 -21.52
C GLN A 8 -7.92 21.44 -20.13
N PRO A 9 -7.08 21.04 -19.16
CA PRO A 9 -7.03 21.70 -17.87
C PRO A 9 -6.48 23.13 -18.02
N ASP A 10 -7.19 24.10 -17.45
CA ASP A 10 -6.87 25.53 -17.52
C ASP A 10 -5.93 26.00 -16.40
N PHE A 11 -5.92 25.26 -15.27
CA PHE A 11 -5.16 25.54 -14.04
C PHE A 11 -5.21 27.03 -13.65
N PRO A 12 -6.39 27.58 -13.29
CA PRO A 12 -6.53 29.00 -12.98
C PRO A 12 -5.72 29.38 -11.73
N GLN A 13 -5.01 30.51 -11.78
CA GLN A 13 -4.13 30.93 -10.68
C GLN A 13 -4.88 31.02 -9.33
N ALA A 14 -6.09 31.57 -9.33
CA ALA A 14 -6.90 31.68 -8.11
C ALA A 14 -7.25 30.31 -7.50
N VAL A 15 -7.46 29.28 -8.33
CA VAL A 15 -7.71 27.92 -7.87
C VAL A 15 -6.41 27.30 -7.35
N LEU A 16 -5.29 27.49 -8.04
CA LEU A 16 -3.99 27.03 -7.59
C LEU A 16 -3.64 27.56 -6.19
N GLU A 17 -3.77 28.87 -5.96
CA GLU A 17 -3.49 29.45 -4.64
C GLU A 17 -4.43 28.91 -3.55
N ARG A 18 -5.72 28.75 -3.86
CA ARG A 18 -6.69 28.14 -2.94
C ARG A 18 -6.33 26.70 -2.60
N GLU A 19 -6.00 25.87 -3.59
CA GLU A 19 -5.64 24.48 -3.36
C GLU A 19 -4.29 24.35 -2.63
N LYS A 20 -3.31 25.22 -2.91
CA LYS A 20 -2.06 25.29 -2.13
C LYS A 20 -2.35 25.58 -0.67
N ALA A 21 -3.18 26.58 -0.36
CA ALA A 21 -3.57 26.88 1.01
C ALA A 21 -4.25 25.68 1.69
N ARG A 22 -5.16 24.99 0.98
CA ARG A 22 -5.84 23.77 1.50
C ARG A 22 -4.85 22.65 1.80
N ILE A 23 -3.92 22.37 0.88
CA ILE A 23 -2.89 21.33 1.07
C ILE A 23 -1.97 21.69 2.22
N MET A 24 -1.53 22.95 2.32
CA MET A 24 -0.70 23.43 3.43
C MET A 24 -1.38 23.25 4.78
N SER A 25 -2.66 23.60 4.91
CA SER A 25 -3.42 23.33 6.13
C SER A 25 -3.52 21.83 6.44
N GLY A 26 -3.74 20.99 5.42
CA GLY A 26 -3.74 19.54 5.57
C GLY A 26 -2.40 18.97 6.02
N LEU A 27 -1.28 19.48 5.50
CA LEU A 27 0.08 19.10 5.92
C LEU A 27 0.35 19.49 7.36
N GLN A 28 -0.07 20.70 7.77
CA GLN A 28 0.04 21.17 9.15
C GLN A 28 -0.79 20.31 10.11
N GLU A 29 -2.02 19.97 9.74
CA GLU A 29 -2.86 19.06 10.51
C GLU A 29 -2.20 17.68 10.60
N ALA A 30 -1.78 17.10 9.48
CA ALA A 30 -1.11 15.80 9.43
C ALA A 30 0.18 15.77 10.27
N ALA A 31 0.93 16.88 10.35
CA ALA A 31 2.12 16.98 11.19
C ALA A 31 1.83 16.88 12.70
N THR A 32 0.55 16.96 13.13
CA THR A 32 0.11 16.75 14.51
C THR A 32 -0.51 15.38 14.75
N GLN A 33 -0.73 14.58 13.70
CA GLN A 33 -1.37 13.28 13.79
C GLN A 33 -0.30 12.18 13.91
N PRO A 34 -0.35 11.34 14.95
CA PRO A 34 0.69 10.34 15.18
C PRO A 34 0.74 9.28 14.06
N GLU A 35 -0.40 8.96 13.44
CA GLU A 35 -0.46 8.07 12.28
C GLU A 35 0.32 8.65 11.09
N SER A 36 0.04 9.89 10.69
CA SER A 36 0.73 10.56 9.59
C SER A 36 2.23 10.70 9.84
N ILE A 37 2.63 11.08 11.06
CA ILE A 37 4.04 11.15 11.47
C ILE A 37 4.70 9.76 11.33
N SER A 38 4.04 8.71 11.82
CA SER A 38 4.57 7.34 11.77
C SER A 38 4.72 6.84 10.34
N ASN A 39 3.73 7.08 9.48
CA ASN A 39 3.75 6.64 8.08
C ASN A 39 4.85 7.36 7.28
N LYS A 40 4.99 8.69 7.46
CA LYS A 40 6.02 9.47 6.79
C LYS A 40 7.43 9.01 7.18
N ALA A 41 7.68 8.84 8.48
CA ALA A 41 8.96 8.32 8.97
C ALA A 41 9.21 6.87 8.50
N PHE A 42 8.17 6.04 8.45
CA PHE A 42 8.27 4.65 8.01
C PHE A 42 8.62 4.54 6.53
N MET A 43 7.91 5.25 5.65
CA MET A 43 8.22 5.28 4.21
C MET A 43 9.62 5.84 3.95
N LYS A 44 10.05 6.85 4.71
CA LYS A 44 11.42 7.37 4.63
C LYS A 44 12.46 6.33 5.03
N ALA A 45 12.22 5.59 6.10
CA ALA A 45 13.11 4.53 6.57
C ALA A 45 13.20 3.35 5.59
N LEU A 46 12.10 2.99 4.94
CA LEU A 46 12.08 1.90 3.96
C LEU A 46 12.79 2.26 2.65
N TYR A 47 12.60 3.49 2.17
CA TYR A 47 12.92 3.86 0.79
C TYR A 47 14.06 4.87 0.65
N GLY A 48 14.48 5.55 1.72
CA GLY A 48 15.62 6.47 1.70
C GLY A 48 15.43 7.61 0.70
N SER A 49 16.14 7.56 -0.43
CA SER A 49 16.04 8.53 -1.53
C SER A 49 15.20 8.05 -2.72
N HIS A 50 14.68 6.82 -2.69
CA HIS A 50 13.83 6.28 -3.73
C HIS A 50 12.49 7.05 -3.80
N PRO A 51 11.87 7.27 -4.99
CA PRO A 51 10.64 8.04 -5.12
C PRO A 51 9.49 7.64 -4.19
N TYR A 52 9.38 6.36 -3.83
CA TYR A 52 8.39 5.85 -2.86
C TYR A 52 8.55 6.40 -1.43
N SER A 53 9.67 7.04 -1.09
CA SER A 53 9.83 7.69 0.22
C SER A 53 9.05 9.00 0.36
N LEU A 54 8.60 9.58 -0.76
CA LEU A 54 7.96 10.89 -0.79
C LEU A 54 6.50 10.78 -0.38
N ASP A 55 6.01 11.76 0.38
CA ASP A 55 4.60 11.93 0.66
C ASP A 55 3.88 12.40 -0.62
N GLU A 56 2.76 11.77 -0.95
CA GLU A 56 1.93 12.12 -2.11
C GLU A 56 1.33 13.54 -2.01
N ASN A 57 1.17 14.06 -0.79
CA ASN A 57 0.72 15.43 -0.55
C ASN A 57 1.85 16.46 -0.62
N GLY A 58 3.11 16.02 -0.75
CA GLY A 58 4.29 16.87 -0.80
C GLY A 58 4.76 17.34 0.58
N GLU A 59 5.54 18.43 0.57
CA GLU A 59 6.12 19.05 1.76
C GLU A 59 5.76 20.54 1.78
N GLU A 60 5.65 21.14 2.96
CA GLU A 60 5.33 22.58 3.07
C GLU A 60 6.29 23.46 2.23
N ALA A 61 7.58 23.13 2.27
CA ALA A 61 8.62 23.82 1.53
C ALA A 61 8.51 23.66 0.01
N THR A 62 7.96 22.54 -0.49
CA THR A 62 7.85 22.28 -1.93
C THR A 62 6.50 22.73 -2.48
N VAL A 63 5.41 22.48 -1.75
CA VAL A 63 4.05 22.89 -2.14
C VAL A 63 3.96 24.40 -2.32
N SER A 64 4.58 25.18 -1.44
CA SER A 64 4.60 26.65 -1.53
C SER A 64 5.28 27.17 -2.81
N GLN A 65 6.21 26.40 -3.40
CA GLN A 65 6.95 26.77 -4.61
C GLN A 65 6.26 26.35 -5.91
N ILE A 66 5.28 25.43 -5.85
CA ILE A 66 4.54 24.98 -7.02
C ILE A 66 3.85 26.18 -7.67
N ASN A 67 4.09 26.35 -8.97
CA ASN A 67 3.47 27.36 -9.80
C ASN A 67 2.72 26.71 -10.98
N ARG A 68 1.96 27.53 -11.72
CA ARG A 68 1.14 27.07 -12.83
C ARG A 68 1.96 26.42 -13.96
N ALA A 69 3.18 26.89 -14.20
CA ALA A 69 4.04 26.31 -15.23
C ALA A 69 4.46 24.88 -14.88
N ASP A 70 4.70 24.59 -13.60
CA ASP A 70 5.01 23.23 -13.12
C ASP A 70 3.85 22.27 -13.39
N LEU A 71 2.60 22.70 -13.12
CA LEU A 71 1.40 21.90 -13.37
C LEU A 71 1.22 21.60 -14.86
N LEU A 72 1.42 22.60 -15.72
CA LEU A 72 1.35 22.43 -17.17
C LEU A 72 2.47 21.52 -17.68
N ALA A 73 3.69 21.65 -17.16
CA ALA A 73 4.80 20.79 -17.52
C ALA A 73 4.54 19.34 -17.09
N PHE A 74 4.04 19.13 -15.87
CA PHE A 74 3.65 17.80 -15.38
C PHE A 74 2.53 17.21 -16.21
N TYR A 75 1.47 17.97 -16.49
CA TYR A 75 0.35 17.54 -17.33
C TYR A 75 0.84 17.10 -18.73
N ASN A 76 1.59 17.96 -19.42
CA ASN A 76 2.10 17.67 -20.75
C ASN A 76 3.03 16.45 -20.80
N ARG A 77 3.74 16.16 -19.69
CA ARG A 77 4.67 15.03 -19.60
C ARG A 77 3.99 13.71 -19.23
N TYR A 78 3.09 13.73 -18.24
CA TYR A 78 2.61 12.51 -17.57
C TYR A 78 1.18 12.11 -17.92
N TYR A 79 0.34 13.03 -18.43
CA TYR A 79 -1.04 12.72 -18.85
C TYR A 79 -1.12 12.24 -20.30
N ALA A 80 -0.05 11.65 -20.84
CA ALA A 80 0.03 11.30 -22.25
C ALA A 80 -0.75 10.03 -22.61
N ALA A 81 -1.38 10.04 -23.80
CA ALA A 81 -2.22 8.93 -24.27
C ALA A 81 -1.49 7.57 -24.28
N LYS A 82 -0.19 7.56 -24.61
CA LYS A 82 0.65 6.34 -24.71
C LYS A 82 0.79 5.60 -23.37
N GLY A 83 0.63 6.28 -22.24
CA GLY A 83 0.68 5.69 -20.89
C GLY A 83 -0.68 5.53 -20.23
N ALA A 84 -1.77 5.95 -20.89
CA ALA A 84 -3.10 5.94 -20.31
C ALA A 84 -3.71 4.54 -20.29
N VAL A 85 -4.38 4.20 -19.19
CA VAL A 85 -5.22 3.01 -19.07
C VAL A 85 -6.65 3.48 -18.84
N VAL A 86 -7.56 3.08 -19.73
CA VAL A 86 -8.98 3.40 -19.64
C VAL A 86 -9.72 2.10 -19.29
N ALA A 87 -10.14 1.98 -18.03
CA ALA A 87 -11.00 0.89 -17.59
C ALA A 87 -12.47 1.33 -17.71
N ILE A 88 -13.31 0.49 -18.30
CA ILE A 88 -14.73 0.79 -18.54
C ILE A 88 -15.55 -0.43 -18.14
N ILE A 89 -16.62 -0.20 -17.38
CA ILE A 89 -17.61 -1.21 -17.02
C ILE A 89 -19.00 -0.58 -16.97
N GLY A 90 -20.01 -1.30 -17.46
CA GLY A 90 -21.41 -0.86 -17.40
C GLY A 90 -22.27 -1.50 -18.47
N ASP A 91 -23.43 -0.89 -18.70
CA ASP A 91 -24.36 -1.23 -19.78
C ASP A 91 -23.98 -0.49 -21.07
N LEU A 92 -23.09 -1.09 -21.85
CA LEU A 92 -22.64 -0.56 -23.14
C LEU A 92 -22.13 -1.67 -24.06
N SER A 93 -22.23 -1.45 -25.37
CA SER A 93 -21.63 -2.30 -26.38
C SER A 93 -20.11 -2.10 -26.46
N ARG A 94 -19.42 -3.04 -27.11
CA ARG A 94 -17.98 -2.93 -27.36
C ARG A 94 -17.64 -1.71 -28.21
N GLU A 95 -18.48 -1.41 -29.20
CA GLU A 95 -18.32 -0.26 -30.09
C GLU A 95 -18.44 1.05 -29.31
N GLN A 96 -19.42 1.15 -28.41
CA GLN A 96 -19.57 2.30 -27.52
C GLN A 96 -18.37 2.45 -26.59
N ALA A 97 -17.85 1.34 -26.04
CA ALA A 97 -16.68 1.36 -25.16
C ALA A 97 -15.43 1.88 -25.89
N ASN A 98 -15.19 1.40 -27.12
CA ASN A 98 -14.09 1.86 -27.96
C ASN A 98 -14.22 3.36 -28.27
N GLN A 99 -15.42 3.81 -28.66
CA GLN A 99 -15.66 5.24 -28.93
C GLN A 99 -15.43 6.10 -27.69
N ILE A 100 -15.84 5.64 -26.50
CA ILE A 100 -15.59 6.36 -25.24
C ILE A 100 -14.08 6.44 -24.96
N ALA A 101 -13.36 5.32 -25.09
CA ALA A 101 -11.91 5.29 -24.88
C ALA A 101 -11.15 6.20 -25.87
N ASP A 102 -11.52 6.16 -27.14
CA ASP A 102 -10.95 7.02 -28.19
C ASP A 102 -11.24 8.49 -27.86
N ASN A 103 -12.48 8.82 -27.51
CA ASN A 103 -12.88 10.19 -27.17
C ASN A 103 -12.16 10.72 -25.92
N ILE A 104 -11.90 9.88 -24.91
CA ILE A 104 -11.18 10.26 -23.68
C ILE A 104 -9.70 10.51 -23.99
N THR A 105 -9.09 9.72 -24.88
CA THR A 105 -7.64 9.75 -25.11
C THR A 105 -7.23 10.67 -26.27
N ALA A 106 -8.14 11.00 -27.19
CA ALA A 106 -7.86 11.77 -28.41
C ALA A 106 -7.19 13.14 -28.18
N GLY A 107 -7.60 13.85 -27.11
CA GLY A 107 -7.06 15.17 -26.78
C GLY A 107 -5.98 15.17 -25.70
N LEU A 108 -5.50 14.00 -25.27
CA LEU A 108 -4.41 13.93 -24.30
C LEU A 108 -3.07 14.34 -24.95
N PRO A 109 -2.13 14.89 -24.15
CA PRO A 109 -0.79 15.21 -24.64
C PRO A 109 -0.11 14.05 -25.36
N LYS A 110 0.67 14.39 -26.38
CA LYS A 110 1.58 13.44 -27.04
C LYS A 110 2.94 13.61 -26.39
N ALA A 111 3.30 12.69 -25.50
CA ALA A 111 4.62 12.62 -24.92
C ALA A 111 5.19 11.20 -24.99
N ASP A 112 6.51 11.11 -24.89
CA ASP A 112 7.19 9.82 -24.79
C ASP A 112 6.81 9.08 -23.52
N ALA A 113 7.11 7.78 -23.51
CA ALA A 113 6.92 6.95 -22.34
C ALA A 113 7.71 7.52 -21.15
N VAL A 114 7.07 7.53 -19.98
CA VAL A 114 7.70 7.90 -18.71
C VAL A 114 8.79 6.85 -18.40
N PRO A 115 9.99 7.28 -18.01
CA PRO A 115 11.04 6.34 -17.60
C PRO A 115 10.54 5.43 -16.48
N PRO A 116 10.96 4.15 -16.45
CA PRO A 116 10.62 3.27 -15.35
C PRO A 116 11.19 3.81 -14.03
N LEU A 117 10.55 3.46 -12.92
CA LEU A 117 11.10 3.73 -11.60
C LEU A 117 12.40 2.96 -11.40
N PRO A 118 13.38 3.52 -10.68
CA PRO A 118 14.57 2.78 -10.30
C PRO A 118 14.20 1.61 -9.40
N ALA A 119 14.97 0.53 -9.43
CA ALA A 119 14.76 -0.58 -8.50
C ALA A 119 14.95 -0.12 -7.04
N VAL A 120 14.15 -0.69 -6.13
CA VAL A 120 14.23 -0.41 -4.70
C VAL A 120 15.46 -1.10 -4.11
N SER A 121 16.32 -0.33 -3.45
CA SER A 121 17.41 -0.85 -2.62
C SER A 121 16.86 -1.37 -1.30
N LEU A 122 17.19 -2.61 -0.96
CA LEU A 122 16.75 -3.22 0.29
C LEU A 122 17.61 -2.74 1.48
N PRO A 123 17.01 -2.36 2.62
CA PRO A 123 17.76 -2.00 3.82
C PRO A 123 18.67 -3.14 4.30
N SER A 124 19.93 -2.82 4.62
CA SER A 124 20.94 -3.79 5.07
C SER A 124 21.12 -3.85 6.59
N GLN A 125 20.43 -2.98 7.32
CA GLN A 125 20.49 -2.86 8.78
C GLN A 125 19.10 -2.47 9.31
N ALA A 126 18.77 -2.92 10.52
CA ALA A 126 17.58 -2.44 11.20
C ALA A 126 17.68 -0.94 11.49
N LEU A 127 16.53 -0.27 11.45
CA LEU A 127 16.39 1.10 11.91
C LEU A 127 15.25 1.14 12.91
N GLU A 128 15.52 1.65 14.11
CA GLU A 128 14.49 1.95 15.09
C GLU A 128 14.46 3.44 15.36
N GLN A 129 13.30 4.06 15.21
CA GLN A 129 13.09 5.47 15.49
C GLN A 129 11.92 5.64 16.46
N ARG A 130 12.17 6.35 17.56
CA ARG A 130 11.17 6.70 18.57
C ARG A 130 10.95 8.20 18.52
N ILE A 131 9.69 8.60 18.34
CA ILE A 131 9.29 9.99 18.14
C ILE A 131 8.36 10.38 19.28
N ALA A 132 8.72 11.42 20.03
CA ALA A 132 7.90 11.93 21.12
C ALA A 132 6.59 12.51 20.56
N HIS A 133 5.47 12.19 21.21
CA HIS A 133 4.16 12.69 20.80
C HIS A 133 3.18 12.76 21.99
N PRO A 134 2.33 13.80 22.09
CA PRO A 134 1.39 13.97 23.20
C PRO A 134 0.21 12.99 23.21
N ALA A 135 -0.02 12.25 22.11
CA ALA A 135 -1.10 11.26 22.02
C ALA A 135 -1.11 10.27 23.21
N SER A 136 -2.29 9.82 23.63
CA SER A 136 -2.44 8.87 24.74
C SER A 136 -2.02 7.43 24.39
N GLN A 137 -1.87 7.12 23.11
CA GLN A 137 -1.48 5.82 22.58
C GLN A 137 -0.24 5.94 21.71
N SER A 138 0.59 4.90 21.75
CA SER A 138 1.71 4.72 20.83
C SER A 138 1.21 4.13 19.51
N HIS A 139 1.66 4.71 18.41
CA HIS A 139 1.46 4.21 17.06
C HIS A 139 2.76 3.57 16.59
N ILE A 140 2.71 2.29 16.22
CA ILE A 140 3.90 1.52 15.89
C ILE A 140 3.72 0.93 14.50
N LEU A 141 4.71 1.20 13.64
CA LEU A 141 4.86 0.58 12.34
C LEU A 141 6.19 -0.15 12.28
N LEU A 142 6.18 -1.38 11.78
CA LEU A 142 7.41 -2.11 11.48
C LEU A 142 7.29 -2.88 10.17
N GLY A 143 8.39 -3.00 9.44
CA GLY A 143 8.33 -3.64 8.13
C GLY A 143 9.58 -3.46 7.28
N TYR A 144 9.42 -3.81 6.01
CA TYR A 144 10.51 -3.97 5.04
C TYR A 144 9.96 -3.91 3.61
N PRO A 145 10.73 -3.52 2.57
CA PRO A 145 10.28 -3.69 1.19
C PRO A 145 10.07 -5.18 0.87
N GLY A 146 8.83 -5.58 0.61
CA GLY A 146 8.43 -6.99 0.56
C GLY A 146 8.22 -7.53 -0.85
N ILE A 147 7.38 -6.88 -1.66
CA ILE A 147 6.90 -7.46 -2.93
C ILE A 147 6.54 -6.39 -3.97
N LYS A 148 6.72 -6.69 -5.25
CA LYS A 148 6.19 -5.89 -6.37
C LYS A 148 5.04 -6.59 -7.10
N ARG A 149 4.30 -5.84 -7.92
CA ARG A 149 3.23 -6.39 -8.77
C ARG A 149 3.81 -7.36 -9.79
N GLY A 150 3.07 -8.44 -10.06
CA GLY A 150 3.49 -9.50 -10.96
C GLY A 150 4.53 -10.48 -10.40
N ASP A 151 4.92 -10.34 -9.12
CA ASP A 151 5.85 -11.28 -8.48
C ASP A 151 5.22 -12.70 -8.36
N PRO A 152 5.94 -13.78 -8.69
CA PRO A 152 5.42 -15.15 -8.62
C PRO A 152 5.02 -15.59 -7.20
N ASP A 153 5.60 -14.97 -6.16
CA ASP A 153 5.28 -15.28 -4.76
C ASP A 153 4.01 -14.54 -4.26
N LEU A 154 3.30 -13.79 -5.11
CA LEU A 154 2.13 -13.00 -4.71
C LEU A 154 1.10 -13.82 -3.92
N PHE A 155 0.69 -14.98 -4.42
CA PHE A 155 -0.35 -15.79 -3.77
C PHE A 155 0.15 -16.47 -2.48
N PRO A 156 1.34 -17.09 -2.43
CA PRO A 156 1.93 -17.54 -1.17
C PRO A 156 2.01 -16.43 -0.10
N LEU A 157 2.49 -15.23 -0.46
CA LEU A 157 2.58 -14.12 0.47
C LEU A 157 1.20 -13.61 0.91
N TYR A 158 0.25 -13.50 -0.01
CA TYR A 158 -1.12 -13.06 0.27
C TYR A 158 -1.85 -14.02 1.22
N VAL A 159 -1.83 -15.32 0.92
CA VAL A 159 -2.50 -16.35 1.75
C VAL A 159 -1.81 -16.48 3.11
N GLY A 160 -0.47 -16.48 3.15
CA GLY A 160 0.25 -16.49 4.42
C GLY A 160 -0.03 -15.24 5.26
N ASN A 161 -0.10 -14.06 4.63
CA ASN A 161 -0.39 -12.82 5.33
C ASN A 161 -1.80 -12.79 5.93
N TYR A 162 -2.78 -13.44 5.29
CA TYR A 162 -4.11 -13.61 5.87
C TYR A 162 -4.02 -14.31 7.25
N VAL A 163 -3.23 -15.38 7.36
CA VAL A 163 -3.01 -16.09 8.62
C VAL A 163 -2.23 -15.25 9.63
N LEU A 164 -1.20 -14.52 9.17
CA LEU A 164 -0.36 -13.70 10.05
C LEU A 164 -1.14 -12.56 10.71
N GLY A 165 -1.75 -11.68 9.92
CA GLY A 165 -2.36 -10.44 10.40
C GLY A 165 -3.38 -9.79 9.48
N GLY A 166 -3.66 -10.39 8.31
CA GLY A 166 -4.61 -9.86 7.33
C GLY A 166 -6.04 -10.41 7.47
N GLY A 167 -6.22 -11.48 8.24
CA GLY A 167 -7.52 -12.15 8.45
C GLY A 167 -8.40 -11.54 9.53
N GLY A 168 -8.00 -10.41 10.13
CA GLY A 168 -8.72 -9.78 11.24
C GLY A 168 -8.61 -10.63 12.52
N PHE A 169 -9.76 -10.96 13.13
CA PHE A 169 -9.82 -11.67 14.42
C PHE A 169 -9.26 -13.10 14.38
N VAL A 170 -9.26 -13.76 13.22
CA VAL A 170 -8.75 -15.14 13.09
C VAL A 170 -7.25 -15.22 12.79
N SER A 171 -6.54 -14.09 12.82
CA SER A 171 -5.10 -14.02 12.51
C SER A 171 -4.24 -14.17 13.76
N ARG A 172 -3.03 -14.71 13.62
CA ARG A 172 -2.11 -14.97 14.74
C ARG A 172 -1.74 -13.70 15.51
N LEU A 173 -1.50 -12.59 14.81
CA LEU A 173 -1.17 -11.33 15.48
C LEU A 173 -2.33 -10.87 16.37
N THR A 174 -3.57 -10.97 15.90
CA THR A 174 -4.74 -10.63 16.72
C THR A 174 -4.90 -11.60 17.88
N GLU A 175 -4.81 -12.91 17.65
CA GLU A 175 -4.92 -13.92 18.73
C GLU A 175 -3.87 -13.69 19.84
N GLU A 176 -2.60 -13.56 19.47
CA GLU A 176 -1.50 -13.47 20.44
C GLU A 176 -1.46 -12.12 21.17
N VAL A 177 -1.62 -11.02 20.44
CA VAL A 177 -1.37 -9.68 20.99
C VAL A 177 -2.64 -9.06 21.57
N ARG A 178 -3.79 -9.26 20.92
CA ARG A 178 -5.07 -8.69 21.33
C ARG A 178 -5.84 -9.64 22.23
N GLU A 179 -6.07 -10.89 21.82
CA GLU A 179 -6.99 -11.77 22.56
C GLU A 179 -6.35 -12.36 23.81
N LYS A 180 -5.15 -12.94 23.71
CA LYS A 180 -4.47 -13.57 24.85
C LYS A 180 -3.88 -12.58 25.85
N ARG A 181 -3.49 -11.38 25.39
CA ARG A 181 -2.73 -10.41 26.20
C ARG A 181 -3.39 -9.05 26.37
N GLY A 182 -4.37 -8.69 25.54
CA GLY A 182 -5.08 -7.41 25.66
C GLY A 182 -4.18 -6.18 25.52
N LEU A 183 -3.06 -6.28 24.80
CA LEU A 183 -2.07 -5.19 24.71
C LEU A 183 -2.47 -4.14 23.67
N VAL A 184 -3.15 -4.55 22.61
CA VAL A 184 -3.50 -3.69 21.47
C VAL A 184 -5.00 -3.66 21.24
N TYR A 185 -5.51 -2.53 20.75
CA TYR A 185 -6.87 -2.50 20.22
C TYR A 185 -6.93 -3.10 18.82
N SER A 186 -5.95 -2.76 17.98
CA SER A 186 -5.79 -3.26 16.61
C SER A 186 -4.32 -3.63 16.35
N VAL A 187 -4.14 -4.72 15.62
CA VAL A 187 -2.87 -5.14 15.03
C VAL A 187 -3.17 -5.81 13.70
N TYR A 188 -2.35 -5.53 12.69
CA TYR A 188 -2.56 -6.05 11.34
C TYR A 188 -1.24 -6.17 10.59
N SER A 189 -1.25 -6.94 9.49
CA SER A 189 -0.13 -7.00 8.56
C SER A 189 -0.59 -6.96 7.11
N TYR A 190 0.16 -6.28 6.24
CA TYR A 190 -0.15 -6.13 4.82
C TYR A 190 1.10 -6.20 3.95
N PHE A 191 0.95 -6.85 2.79
CA PHE A 191 1.80 -6.61 1.63
C PHE A 191 1.10 -5.63 0.70
N MET A 192 1.81 -4.60 0.26
CA MET A 192 1.31 -3.57 -0.65
C MET A 192 2.15 -3.58 -1.94
N PRO A 193 1.85 -4.46 -2.92
CA PRO A 193 2.64 -4.56 -4.14
C PRO A 193 2.48 -3.31 -5.01
N MET A 194 3.61 -2.71 -5.40
CA MET A 194 3.70 -1.55 -6.28
C MET A 194 4.42 -1.90 -7.60
N ALA A 195 4.77 -0.92 -8.42
CA ALA A 195 5.49 -1.19 -9.68
C ALA A 195 6.90 -1.76 -9.41
N GLU A 196 7.59 -1.16 -8.44
CA GLU A 196 8.78 -1.72 -7.80
C GLU A 196 8.43 -2.30 -6.42
N THR A 197 9.42 -2.81 -5.69
CA THR A 197 9.20 -3.50 -4.41
C THR A 197 8.49 -2.61 -3.39
N GLY A 198 7.19 -2.85 -3.21
CA GLY A 198 6.33 -2.18 -2.26
C GLY A 198 6.46 -2.76 -0.84
N PRO A 199 5.88 -2.08 0.16
CA PRO A 199 6.14 -2.40 1.56
C PRO A 199 5.40 -3.67 2.01
N PHE A 200 6.06 -4.46 2.85
CA PHE A 200 5.42 -5.27 3.88
C PHE A 200 5.40 -4.47 5.17
N GLN A 201 4.24 -4.38 5.82
CA GLN A 201 4.03 -3.59 7.02
C GLN A 201 3.24 -4.39 8.05
N VAL A 202 3.65 -4.29 9.31
CA VAL A 202 2.86 -4.60 10.49
C VAL A 202 2.56 -3.29 11.19
N GLY A 203 1.29 -3.07 11.55
CA GLY A 203 0.85 -1.88 12.27
C GLY A 203 0.09 -2.23 13.54
N LEU A 204 0.30 -1.46 14.60
CA LEU A 204 -0.43 -1.62 15.86
C LEU A 204 -0.57 -0.29 16.61
N GLN A 205 -1.60 -0.23 17.46
CA GLN A 205 -1.85 0.87 18.39
C GLN A 205 -2.05 0.32 19.80
N THR A 206 -1.36 0.93 20.78
CA THR A 206 -1.30 0.44 22.17
C THR A 206 -1.16 1.58 23.16
N LYS A 207 -1.43 1.34 24.44
CA LYS A 207 -1.08 2.29 25.51
C LYS A 207 0.44 2.49 25.54
N LYS A 208 0.86 3.70 25.91
CA LYS A 208 2.27 4.11 25.91
C LYS A 208 3.16 3.19 26.76
N GLU A 209 2.68 2.82 27.94
CA GLU A 209 3.41 1.97 28.89
C GLU A 209 3.52 0.51 28.43
N GLN A 210 2.67 0.11 27.48
CA GLN A 210 2.63 -1.25 26.92
C GLN A 210 3.35 -1.35 25.57
N ALA A 211 3.90 -0.25 25.05
CA ALA A 211 4.47 -0.18 23.71
C ALA A 211 5.60 -1.19 23.47
N GLU A 212 6.54 -1.30 24.42
CA GLU A 212 7.66 -2.23 24.34
C GLU A 212 7.22 -3.69 24.38
N ASP A 213 6.32 -4.02 25.30
CA ASP A 213 5.82 -5.39 25.45
C ASP A 213 5.01 -5.82 24.22
N ALA A 214 4.17 -4.92 23.69
CA ALA A 214 3.41 -5.16 22.47
C ALA A 214 4.34 -5.36 21.27
N LEU A 215 5.33 -4.46 21.08
CA LEU A 215 6.31 -4.56 20.00
C LEU A 215 7.12 -5.86 20.08
N LYS A 216 7.60 -6.22 21.27
CA LYS A 216 8.34 -7.46 21.52
C LYS A 216 7.50 -8.67 21.14
N LEU A 217 6.24 -8.72 21.55
CA LEU A 217 5.35 -9.84 21.24
C LEU A 217 5.02 -9.92 19.74
N VAL A 218 4.84 -8.77 19.07
CA VAL A 218 4.66 -8.73 17.61
C VAL A 218 5.90 -9.26 16.87
N LYS A 219 7.10 -8.80 17.23
CA LYS A 219 8.37 -9.28 16.66
C LYS A 219 8.51 -10.80 16.87
N GLN A 220 8.28 -11.29 18.10
CA GLN A 220 8.31 -12.72 18.41
C GLN A 220 7.31 -13.53 17.59
N THR A 221 6.08 -13.04 17.45
CA THR A 221 5.02 -13.72 16.68
C THR A 221 5.40 -13.79 15.20
N LEU A 222 5.92 -12.70 14.64
CA LEU A 222 6.40 -12.64 13.26
C LEU A 222 7.60 -13.58 13.02
N ASP A 223 8.61 -13.55 13.89
CA ASP A 223 9.79 -14.41 13.76
C ASP A 223 9.41 -15.89 13.86
N ASN A 224 8.52 -16.24 14.79
CA ASN A 224 7.99 -17.60 14.90
C ASN A 224 7.18 -18.01 13.66
N PHE A 225 6.39 -17.11 13.09
CA PHE A 225 5.64 -17.35 11.86
C PHE A 225 6.58 -17.63 10.69
N ILE A 226 7.62 -16.81 10.49
CA ILE A 226 8.59 -16.98 9.41
C ILE A 226 9.38 -18.28 9.60
N LYS A 227 9.86 -18.54 10.82
CA LYS A 227 10.69 -19.72 11.14
C LYS A 227 9.92 -21.04 11.02
N ASN A 228 8.70 -21.10 11.55
CA ASN A 228 7.95 -22.34 11.67
C ASN A 228 6.94 -22.53 10.52
N GLY A 229 6.49 -21.44 9.90
CA GLY A 229 5.41 -21.44 8.92
C GLY A 229 4.04 -21.56 9.57
N ILE A 230 3.08 -22.00 8.76
CA ILE A 230 1.69 -22.24 9.18
C ILE A 230 1.36 -23.73 9.22
N THR A 231 0.25 -24.07 9.85
CA THR A 231 -0.32 -25.42 9.85
C THR A 231 -1.23 -25.63 8.64
N GLU A 232 -1.48 -26.90 8.29
CA GLU A 232 -2.47 -27.25 7.25
C GLU A 232 -3.89 -26.79 7.61
N ALA A 233 -4.24 -26.79 8.90
CA ALA A 233 -5.53 -26.32 9.38
C ALA A 233 -5.71 -24.81 9.12
N GLU A 234 -4.70 -24.00 9.43
CA GLU A 234 -4.70 -22.57 9.14
C GLU A 234 -4.74 -22.29 7.64
N LEU A 235 -3.98 -23.04 6.84
CA LEU A 235 -4.00 -22.92 5.38
C LEU A 235 -5.41 -23.19 4.83
N LYS A 236 -6.04 -24.28 5.28
CA LYS A 236 -7.39 -24.65 4.87
C LYS A 236 -8.40 -23.56 5.24
N ALA A 237 -8.33 -23.02 6.46
CA ALA A 237 -9.21 -21.95 6.91
C ALA A 237 -9.01 -20.66 6.10
N ALA A 238 -7.76 -20.27 5.85
CA ALA A 238 -7.43 -19.09 5.06
C ALA A 238 -7.95 -19.21 3.61
N LYS A 239 -7.70 -20.34 2.94
CA LYS A 239 -8.22 -20.60 1.59
C LYS A 239 -9.74 -20.53 1.55
N ALA A 240 -10.43 -21.20 2.49
CA ALA A 240 -11.88 -21.20 2.54
C ALA A 240 -12.46 -19.78 2.65
N ASN A 241 -11.86 -18.93 3.50
CA ASN A 241 -12.32 -17.55 3.65
C ASN A 241 -11.99 -16.68 2.42
N ILE A 242 -10.77 -16.76 1.90
CA ILE A 242 -10.35 -15.97 0.74
C ILE A 242 -11.19 -16.31 -0.49
N ILE A 243 -11.38 -17.60 -0.77
CA ILE A 243 -12.16 -18.08 -1.92
C ILE A 243 -13.65 -17.79 -1.71
N GLY A 244 -14.19 -18.09 -0.53
CA GLY A 244 -15.59 -17.83 -0.20
C GLY A 244 -15.95 -16.35 -0.20
N GLY A 245 -15.00 -15.47 0.13
CA GLY A 245 -15.15 -14.02 0.09
C GLY A 245 -14.93 -13.39 -1.28
N PHE A 246 -14.41 -14.13 -2.27
CA PHE A 246 -14.10 -13.59 -3.59
C PHE A 246 -15.32 -13.01 -4.32
N PRO A 247 -16.53 -13.61 -4.31
CA PRO A 247 -17.70 -13.01 -4.95
C PRO A 247 -18.03 -11.60 -4.44
N MET A 248 -17.89 -11.35 -3.13
CA MET A 248 -18.10 -10.01 -2.55
C MET A 248 -17.03 -8.99 -2.98
N ARG A 249 -15.87 -9.45 -3.47
CA ARG A 249 -14.84 -8.55 -4.02
C ARG A 249 -15.19 -8.04 -5.40
N ILE A 250 -16.15 -8.66 -6.10
CA ILE A 250 -16.52 -8.34 -7.49
C ILE A 250 -18.05 -8.19 -7.65
N ASP A 251 -18.76 -7.86 -6.58
CA ASP A 251 -20.24 -7.80 -6.53
C ASP A 251 -20.86 -6.53 -7.12
N SER A 252 -20.04 -5.59 -7.58
CA SER A 252 -20.49 -4.28 -8.05
C SER A 252 -19.57 -3.73 -9.13
N ASN A 253 -20.13 -2.88 -9.99
CA ASN A 253 -19.39 -2.25 -11.09
C ASN A 253 -18.14 -1.53 -10.61
N ASN A 254 -18.21 -0.77 -9.52
CA ASN A 254 -17.07 -0.05 -8.98
C ASN A 254 -15.93 -0.99 -8.55
N LYS A 255 -16.23 -2.08 -7.84
CA LYS A 255 -15.20 -3.02 -7.41
C LYS A 255 -14.55 -3.74 -8.59
N ILE A 256 -15.33 -4.11 -9.60
CA ILE A 256 -14.77 -4.72 -10.82
C ILE A 256 -13.93 -3.69 -11.58
N LEU A 257 -14.37 -2.44 -11.67
CA LEU A 257 -13.62 -1.35 -12.29
C LEU A 257 -12.24 -1.18 -11.64
N ASP A 258 -12.16 -1.21 -10.31
CA ASP A 258 -10.89 -1.12 -9.57
C ASP A 258 -9.93 -2.26 -9.96
N TYR A 259 -10.45 -3.50 -10.09
CA TYR A 259 -9.64 -4.63 -10.56
C TYR A 259 -9.19 -4.45 -12.00
N LEU A 260 -10.07 -4.02 -12.91
CA LEU A 260 -9.71 -3.78 -14.32
C LEU A 260 -8.63 -2.69 -14.43
N ALA A 261 -8.75 -1.63 -13.63
CA ALA A 261 -7.74 -0.57 -13.57
C ALA A 261 -6.39 -1.10 -13.10
N VAL A 262 -6.35 -1.90 -12.02
CA VAL A 262 -5.11 -2.53 -11.52
C VAL A 262 -4.52 -3.50 -12.55
N ILE A 263 -5.34 -4.33 -13.18
CA ILE A 263 -4.90 -5.30 -14.20
C ILE A 263 -4.28 -4.58 -15.39
N GLY A 264 -4.95 -3.55 -15.91
CA GLY A 264 -4.44 -2.75 -17.03
C GLY A 264 -3.19 -1.96 -16.66
N PHE A 265 -3.20 -1.27 -15.52
CA PHE A 265 -2.10 -0.40 -15.08
C PHE A 265 -0.81 -1.18 -14.82
N TYR A 266 -0.90 -2.32 -14.12
CA TYR A 266 0.25 -3.18 -13.84
C TYR A 266 0.48 -4.26 -14.90
N LYS A 267 -0.26 -4.25 -16.01
CA LYS A 267 -0.14 -5.20 -17.12
C LYS A 267 -0.22 -6.66 -16.65
N LEU A 268 -1.14 -6.94 -15.74
CA LEU A 268 -1.41 -8.30 -15.26
C LEU A 268 -2.10 -9.13 -16.36
N PRO A 269 -2.05 -10.46 -16.29
CA PRO A 269 -2.79 -11.32 -17.22
C PRO A 269 -4.29 -10.99 -17.24
N LEU A 270 -4.93 -10.99 -18.43
CA LEU A 270 -6.36 -10.67 -18.54
C LEU A 270 -7.27 -11.70 -17.86
N ASN A 271 -6.78 -12.93 -17.67
CA ASN A 271 -7.45 -13.99 -16.92
C ASN A 271 -7.17 -13.93 -15.40
N TYR A 272 -6.63 -12.81 -14.88
CA TYR A 272 -6.23 -12.70 -13.47
C TYR A 272 -7.36 -13.01 -12.49
N LEU A 273 -8.58 -12.52 -12.76
CA LEU A 273 -9.74 -12.79 -11.91
C LEU A 273 -10.25 -14.23 -12.06
N ASP A 274 -10.22 -14.78 -13.28
CA ASP A 274 -10.64 -16.18 -13.54
C ASP A 274 -9.73 -17.19 -12.85
N GLU A 275 -8.42 -16.90 -12.83
CA GLU A 275 -7.40 -17.76 -12.22
C GLU A 275 -7.16 -17.46 -10.74
N TYR A 276 -7.76 -16.40 -10.18
CA TYR A 276 -7.51 -15.96 -8.80
C TYR A 276 -7.74 -17.07 -7.78
N ASN A 277 -8.94 -17.67 -7.78
CA ASN A 277 -9.28 -18.75 -6.84
C ASN A 277 -8.41 -20.00 -7.05
N LYS A 278 -8.08 -20.33 -8.30
CA LYS A 278 -7.20 -21.47 -8.61
C LYS A 278 -5.79 -21.24 -8.08
N ASN A 279 -5.27 -20.01 -8.18
CA ASN A 279 -3.96 -19.66 -7.67
C ASN A 279 -3.92 -19.66 -6.13
N VAL A 280 -4.99 -19.24 -5.46
CA VAL A 280 -5.15 -19.39 -4.00
C VAL A 280 -5.19 -20.87 -3.61
N GLU A 281 -5.96 -21.70 -4.32
CA GLU A 281 -6.12 -23.12 -4.02
C GLU A 281 -4.81 -23.91 -4.16
N LYS A 282 -3.94 -23.52 -5.08
CA LYS A 282 -2.63 -24.17 -5.31
C LYS A 282 -1.59 -23.88 -4.22
N VAL A 283 -1.79 -22.85 -3.39
CA VAL A 283 -0.80 -22.47 -2.37
C VAL A 283 -0.59 -23.59 -1.35
N THR A 284 0.66 -23.87 -1.00
CA THR A 284 1.04 -24.87 0.01
C THR A 284 1.71 -24.22 1.22
N VAL A 285 1.72 -24.92 2.36
CA VAL A 285 2.44 -24.49 3.57
C VAL A 285 3.92 -24.24 3.28
N ALA A 286 4.56 -25.13 2.49
CA ALA A 286 5.95 -25.01 2.13
C ALA A 286 6.25 -23.75 1.31
N GLN A 287 5.40 -23.42 0.33
CA GLN A 287 5.54 -22.19 -0.47
C GLN A 287 5.39 -20.93 0.39
N ILE A 288 4.46 -20.93 1.34
CA ILE A 288 4.29 -19.79 2.27
C ILE A 288 5.56 -19.60 3.09
N LYS A 289 6.06 -20.67 3.73
CA LYS A 289 7.27 -20.60 4.55
C LYS A 289 8.48 -20.13 3.76
N ASP A 290 8.68 -20.69 2.57
CA ASP A 290 9.79 -20.32 1.68
C ASP A 290 9.69 -18.85 1.25
N ALA A 291 8.52 -18.41 0.76
CA ALA A 291 8.32 -17.04 0.31
C ALA A 291 8.55 -16.03 1.46
N PHE A 292 7.97 -16.24 2.64
CA PHE A 292 8.19 -15.37 3.79
C PHE A 292 9.66 -15.32 4.21
N SER A 293 10.35 -16.46 4.28
CA SER A 293 11.76 -16.55 4.68
C SER A 293 12.72 -15.87 3.71
N ARG A 294 12.44 -15.94 2.39
CA ARG A 294 13.24 -15.28 1.37
C ARG A 294 13.02 -13.78 1.33
N ARG A 295 11.76 -13.34 1.49
CA ARG A 295 11.33 -11.96 1.23
C ARG A 295 11.45 -11.06 2.45
N LEU A 296 11.29 -11.58 3.66
CA LEU A 296 11.34 -10.80 4.89
C LEU A 296 12.62 -11.09 5.67
N LYS A 297 13.41 -10.04 5.89
CA LYS A 297 14.63 -10.06 6.72
C LYS A 297 14.37 -9.27 7.99
N THR A 298 13.81 -9.92 9.01
CA THR A 298 13.34 -9.24 10.23
C THR A 298 14.47 -8.53 10.98
N GLU A 299 15.70 -9.01 10.82
CA GLU A 299 16.93 -8.38 11.30
C GLU A 299 17.22 -7.01 10.69
N ASN A 300 16.58 -6.66 9.57
CA ASN A 300 16.77 -5.41 8.84
C ASN A 300 15.50 -4.54 8.80
N PHE A 301 14.50 -4.83 9.64
CA PHE A 301 13.25 -4.07 9.63
C PHE A 301 13.45 -2.62 10.07
N ALA A 302 12.73 -1.72 9.42
CA ALA A 302 12.45 -0.41 9.96
C ALA A 302 11.34 -0.54 11.01
N THR A 303 11.51 0.08 12.17
CA THR A 303 10.54 0.15 13.26
C THR A 303 10.38 1.61 13.68
N ILE A 304 9.19 2.16 13.52
CA ILE A 304 8.85 3.53 13.91
C ILE A 304 7.83 3.47 15.04
N ILE A 305 8.10 4.19 16.12
CA ILE A 305 7.23 4.30 17.29
C ILE A 305 6.96 5.77 17.55
N VAL A 306 5.71 6.19 17.42
CA VAL A 306 5.27 7.57 17.70
C VAL A 306 4.44 7.58 18.98
N GLY A 307 4.82 8.41 19.95
CA GLY A 307 4.19 8.47 21.27
C GLY A 307 4.85 7.58 22.32
N ASP A 308 6.15 7.31 22.21
CA ASP A 308 6.89 6.51 23.18
C ASP A 308 7.22 7.27 24.48
N PRO A 309 7.01 6.71 25.70
CA PRO A 309 7.53 7.28 26.94
C PRO A 309 9.05 7.49 26.95
N ASN A 310 9.78 6.67 26.20
CA ASN A 310 11.25 6.65 26.12
C ASN A 310 11.79 7.43 24.91
N ALA A 311 10.93 8.10 24.13
CA ALA A 311 11.40 8.96 23.06
C ALA A 311 12.23 10.11 23.66
N LYS A 312 13.44 10.30 23.15
CA LYS A 312 14.32 11.41 23.50
C LYS A 312 14.02 12.65 22.67
#